data_AF-A0A7Y7XAV0-F1
#
_entry.id   AF-A0A7Y7XAV0-F1
#
_cell.length_a   1.000
_cell.length_b   1.000
_cell.length_c   1.000
_cell.angle_alpha   90.00
_cell.angle_beta   90.00
_cell.angle_gamma   90.00
#
_symmetry.space_group_name_H-M   'P 1'
#
loop_
_entity.id
_entity.type
_entity.pdbx_description
1 polymer ?
#
loop_
_entity_poly.entity_id
_entity_poly.type
_entity_poly.pdbx_seq_one_letter_code
_entity_poly.pdbx_strand_id
1 'polypeptide(L)'
;MLNWLMPKTSGPAEQVDVAEPDGQALAMEDGIVGRAVLLKQLADARKIIDKHQPDRMVVLGGDCLVDLAPFAYLNERYDGELAVLWIDSHPDVMTPNEFPHAHAMVLGNLMGEGDADFTQAVKRPIKPANVMYAGVHSLLANEVEVINRLGLRISGPAEIAQSSASVLQWLKDSGARHLAIHIDLDVLDATFFRSVLFAEPGIPDNQYDGVAQGRVTMATVIRLISDVSKVVDVVGLGIAEHLPWDALALKNMLEKLPLIGSPD
;
A
#
# COMPACT_ATOMS: atom_id res chain seq x y z
N MET A 1 -4.14 15.23 0.27
CA MET A 1 -3.54 15.80 -0.97
C MET A 1 -3.81 14.93 -2.20
N LEU A 2 -3.60 13.60 -2.17
CA LEU A 2 -3.89 12.72 -3.30
C LEU A 2 -5.31 12.90 -3.88
N ASN A 3 -6.33 12.95 -3.02
CA ASN A 3 -7.72 13.21 -3.44
C ASN A 3 -7.90 14.52 -4.23
N TRP A 4 -7.14 15.57 -3.91
CA TRP A 4 -7.20 16.84 -4.62
C TRP A 4 -6.53 16.76 -6.01
N LEU A 5 -5.50 15.92 -6.15
CA LEU A 5 -4.80 15.67 -7.42
C LEU A 5 -5.54 14.69 -8.34
N MET A 6 -6.48 13.91 -7.79
CA MET A 6 -7.20 12.89 -8.53
C MET A 6 -7.98 13.50 -9.70
N PRO A 7 -8.00 12.84 -10.89
CA PRO A 7 -8.89 13.22 -11.97
C PRO A 7 -10.35 13.25 -11.53
N LYS A 8 -11.19 14.03 -12.21
CA LYS A 8 -12.64 14.00 -11.95
C LYS A 8 -13.18 12.59 -12.23
N THR A 9 -13.85 12.01 -11.23
CA THR A 9 -14.54 10.72 -11.33
C THR A 9 -16.05 10.93 -11.23
N SER A 10 -16.82 9.99 -11.77
CA SER A 10 -18.29 10.00 -11.75
C SER A 10 -18.89 8.96 -10.80
N GLY A 11 -18.06 8.14 -10.16
CA GLY A 11 -18.48 7.14 -9.17
C GLY A 11 -18.75 7.76 -7.79
N PRO A 12 -19.37 7.00 -6.87
CA PRO A 12 -19.50 7.43 -5.49
C PRO A 12 -18.12 7.61 -4.86
N ALA A 13 -17.96 8.68 -4.07
CA ALA A 13 -16.79 8.94 -3.26
C ALA A 13 -17.19 8.94 -1.80
N GLU A 14 -16.42 8.24 -0.97
CA GLU A 14 -16.62 8.12 0.47
C GLU A 14 -15.26 8.33 1.16
N GLN A 15 -15.30 8.75 2.42
CA GLN A 15 -14.10 8.98 3.23
C GLN A 15 -14.22 8.18 4.52
N VAL A 16 -13.19 7.39 4.82
CA VAL A 16 -13.06 6.74 6.13
C VAL A 16 -12.74 7.82 7.15
N ASP A 17 -13.46 7.82 8.26
CA ASP A 17 -13.23 8.79 9.35
C ASP A 17 -11.92 8.46 10.07
N VAL A 18 -10.94 9.35 9.90
CA VAL A 18 -9.60 9.27 10.47
C VAL A 18 -9.37 10.57 11.24
N ALA A 19 -9.03 10.46 12.52
CA ALA A 19 -8.73 11.62 13.33
C ALA A 19 -7.46 12.31 12.82
N GLU A 20 -7.50 13.63 12.72
CA GLU A 20 -6.31 14.43 12.39
C GLU A 20 -5.24 14.26 13.50
N PRO A 21 -3.94 14.21 13.15
CA PRO A 21 -2.87 14.15 14.15
C PRO A 21 -2.90 15.37 15.08
N ASP A 22 -2.95 15.13 16.39
CA ASP A 22 -2.96 16.17 17.42
C ASP A 22 -1.59 16.37 18.09
N GLY A 23 -0.56 15.68 17.58
CA GLY A 23 0.80 15.69 18.10
C GLY A 23 1.05 14.74 19.27
N GLN A 24 0.02 14.02 19.75
CA GLN A 24 0.21 12.97 20.75
C GLN A 24 0.72 11.68 20.09
N ALA A 25 1.64 11.01 20.77
CA ALA A 25 2.12 9.71 20.31
C ALA A 25 1.01 8.65 20.45
N LEU A 26 0.85 7.83 19.42
CA LEU A 26 -0.05 6.67 19.47
C LEU A 26 0.49 5.63 20.48
N ALA A 27 -0.43 4.97 21.18
CA ALA A 27 -0.08 3.95 22.16
C ALA A 27 0.43 2.66 21.47
N MET A 28 1.36 1.96 22.12
CA MET A 28 1.69 0.57 21.77
C MET A 28 0.67 -0.36 22.42
N GLU A 29 -0.01 -1.17 21.62
CA GLU A 29 -1.10 -2.03 22.04
C GLU A 29 -0.87 -3.43 21.44
N ASP A 30 -0.54 -4.40 22.30
CA ASP A 30 -0.26 -5.78 21.90
C ASP A 30 0.74 -5.90 20.73
N GLY A 31 1.84 -5.12 20.81
CA GLY A 31 2.92 -5.11 19.82
C GLY A 31 2.65 -4.26 18.58
N ILE A 32 1.49 -3.61 18.47
CA ILE A 32 1.13 -2.75 17.34
C ILE A 32 0.86 -1.32 17.81
N VAL A 33 1.48 -0.35 17.14
CA VAL A 33 1.23 1.08 17.41
C VAL A 33 -0.16 1.47 16.90
N GLY A 34 -1.00 2.01 17.79
CA GLY A 34 -2.35 2.48 17.47
C GLY A 34 -3.35 1.37 17.15
N ARG A 35 -3.16 0.15 17.68
CA ARG A 35 -3.96 -1.04 17.35
C ARG A 35 -5.47 -0.78 17.37
N ALA A 36 -6.00 -0.20 18.45
CA ALA A 36 -7.45 0.00 18.58
C ALA A 36 -8.01 0.97 17.53
N VAL A 37 -7.28 2.05 17.20
CA VAL A 37 -7.73 3.01 16.18
C VAL A 37 -7.66 2.41 14.77
N LEU A 38 -6.62 1.61 14.48
CA LEU A 38 -6.49 0.89 13.20
C LEU A 38 -7.62 -0.11 12.99
N LEU A 39 -7.96 -0.93 14.00
CA LEU A 39 -9.06 -1.88 13.92
C LEU A 39 -10.42 -1.18 13.75
N LYS A 40 -10.62 -0.02 14.39
CA LYS A 40 -11.82 0.80 14.18
C LYS A 40 -11.90 1.30 12.74
N GLN A 41 -10.82 1.87 12.21
CA GLN A 41 -10.77 2.38 10.84
C GLN A 41 -10.97 1.26 9.81
N LEU A 42 -10.40 0.08 10.06
CA LEU A 42 -10.63 -1.12 9.24
C LEU A 42 -12.10 -1.51 9.19
N ALA A 43 -12.77 -1.53 10.35
CA ALA A 43 -14.20 -1.83 10.43
C ALA A 43 -15.06 -0.75 9.74
N ASP A 44 -14.71 0.53 9.88
CA ASP A 44 -15.43 1.63 9.25
C ASP A 44 -15.25 1.65 7.73
N ALA A 45 -14.04 1.37 7.23
CA ALA A 45 -13.79 1.14 5.82
C ALA A 45 -14.65 -0.01 5.29
N ARG A 46 -14.70 -1.15 5.99
CA ARG A 46 -15.55 -2.28 5.59
C ARG A 46 -17.03 -1.92 5.52
N LYS A 47 -17.55 -1.15 6.49
CA LYS A 47 -18.97 -0.68 6.45
C LYS A 47 -19.27 0.19 5.23
N ILE A 48 -18.35 1.09 4.88
CA ILE A 48 -18.48 1.94 3.68
C ILE A 48 -18.50 1.07 2.42
N ILE A 49 -17.63 0.07 2.34
CA ILE A 49 -17.56 -0.84 1.19
C ILE A 49 -18.86 -1.66 1.08
N ASP A 50 -19.31 -2.26 2.18
CA ASP A 50 -20.53 -3.07 2.22
C ASP A 50 -21.81 -2.26 1.89
N LYS A 51 -21.82 -0.94 2.14
CA LYS A 51 -22.91 -0.04 1.74
C LYS A 51 -23.04 0.08 0.22
N HIS A 52 -21.92 0.11 -0.51
CA HIS A 52 -21.91 0.30 -1.97
C HIS A 52 -21.84 -1.00 -2.76
N GLN A 53 -21.33 -2.07 -2.14
CA GLN A 53 -21.09 -3.37 -2.76
C GLN A 53 -20.42 -3.24 -4.16
N PRO A 54 -19.30 -2.48 -4.26
CA PRO A 54 -18.75 -2.15 -5.56
C PRO A 54 -18.20 -3.38 -6.28
N ASP A 55 -18.25 -3.38 -7.61
CA ASP A 55 -17.49 -4.32 -8.44
C ASP A 55 -16.02 -3.89 -8.56
N ARG A 56 -15.75 -2.58 -8.48
CA ARG A 56 -14.40 -2.03 -8.60
C ARG A 56 -14.21 -0.84 -7.67
N MET A 57 -12.99 -0.65 -7.19
CA MET A 57 -12.69 0.44 -6.27
C MET A 57 -11.30 1.02 -6.48
N VAL A 58 -11.19 2.30 -6.16
CA VAL A 58 -9.93 3.02 -6.04
C VAL A 58 -9.80 3.46 -4.59
N VAL A 59 -8.64 3.22 -4.00
CA VAL A 59 -8.30 3.59 -2.64
C VAL A 59 -7.21 4.65 -2.72
N LEU A 60 -7.53 5.85 -2.24
CA LEU A 60 -6.56 6.93 -2.07
C LEU A 60 -6.11 6.93 -0.63
N GLY A 61 -4.98 6.28 -0.39
CA GLY A 61 -4.52 5.87 0.92
C GLY A 61 -3.86 6.97 1.75
N GLY A 62 -3.72 6.60 3.03
CA GLY A 62 -2.58 6.90 3.88
C GLY A 62 -1.53 5.80 3.71
N ASP A 63 -1.13 5.14 4.79
CA ASP A 63 -0.17 4.02 4.78
C ASP A 63 -0.70 2.75 4.09
N CYS A 64 0.15 1.74 3.87
CA CYS A 64 -0.20 0.51 3.13
C CYS A 64 -1.34 -0.32 3.74
N LEU A 65 -1.64 -0.18 5.04
CA LEU A 65 -2.71 -0.96 5.69
C LEU A 65 -4.11 -0.63 5.15
N VAL A 66 -4.28 0.54 4.50
CA VAL A 66 -5.56 0.97 3.92
C VAL A 66 -6.15 -0.01 2.92
N ASP A 67 -5.33 -0.85 2.28
CA ASP A 67 -5.79 -1.83 1.30
C ASP A 67 -6.30 -3.14 1.91
N LEU A 68 -6.16 -3.35 3.22
CA LEU A 68 -6.62 -4.57 3.89
C LEU A 68 -8.11 -4.84 3.68
N ALA A 69 -8.99 -3.91 4.06
CA ALA A 69 -10.44 -4.07 3.86
C ALA A 69 -10.85 -4.08 2.37
N PRO A 70 -10.38 -3.15 1.52
CA PRO A 70 -10.65 -3.15 0.08
C PRO A 70 -10.29 -4.47 -0.60
N PHE A 71 -9.07 -4.99 -0.41
CA PHE A 71 -8.61 -6.17 -1.14
C PHE A 71 -9.22 -7.45 -0.56
N ALA A 72 -9.45 -7.52 0.76
CA ALA A 72 -10.22 -8.62 1.35
C ALA A 72 -11.64 -8.68 0.78
N TYR A 73 -12.33 -7.54 0.67
CA TYR A 73 -13.64 -7.46 0.05
C TYR A 73 -13.62 -7.85 -1.43
N LEU A 74 -12.67 -7.35 -2.22
CA LEU A 74 -12.57 -7.73 -3.64
C LEU A 74 -12.29 -9.23 -3.79
N ASN A 75 -11.48 -9.82 -2.92
CA ASN A 75 -11.23 -11.26 -2.95
C ASN A 75 -12.50 -12.06 -2.61
N GLU A 76 -13.31 -11.61 -1.64
CA GLU A 76 -14.65 -12.16 -1.39
C GLU A 76 -15.56 -12.04 -2.63
N ARG A 77 -15.60 -10.84 -3.24
CA ARG A 77 -16.43 -10.49 -4.40
C ARG A 77 -16.11 -11.31 -5.65
N TYR A 78 -14.85 -11.73 -5.77
CA TYR A 78 -14.29 -12.52 -6.87
C TYR A 78 -13.92 -13.95 -6.45
N ASP A 79 -14.69 -14.49 -5.51
CA ASP A 79 -14.71 -15.90 -5.13
C ASP A 79 -13.39 -16.51 -4.63
N GLY A 80 -12.45 -15.69 -4.17
CA GLY A 80 -11.13 -16.15 -3.73
C GLY A 80 -10.13 -16.33 -4.87
N GLU A 81 -10.45 -15.83 -6.07
CA GLU A 81 -9.62 -15.92 -7.28
C GLU A 81 -9.06 -14.55 -7.71
N LEU A 82 -9.06 -13.56 -6.82
CA LEU A 82 -8.44 -12.27 -7.08
C LEU A 82 -6.92 -12.44 -7.18
N ALA A 83 -6.34 -11.91 -8.25
CA ALA A 83 -4.90 -11.70 -8.32
C ALA A 83 -4.53 -10.36 -7.71
N VAL A 84 -3.38 -10.29 -7.05
CA VAL A 84 -2.82 -9.08 -6.45
C VAL A 84 -1.44 -8.82 -7.01
N LEU A 85 -1.29 -7.65 -7.63
CA LEU A 85 0.01 -7.09 -8.00
C LEU A 85 0.41 -6.07 -6.93
N TRP A 86 1.43 -6.41 -6.13
CA TRP A 86 1.96 -5.57 -5.06
C TRP A 86 3.17 -4.80 -5.59
N ILE A 87 2.97 -3.52 -5.95
CA ILE A 87 4.02 -2.67 -6.49
C ILE A 87 4.62 -1.87 -5.33
N ASP A 88 5.79 -2.30 -4.87
CA ASP A 88 6.35 -1.88 -3.58
C ASP A 88 7.86 -2.18 -3.54
N SER A 89 8.63 -1.45 -2.74
CA SER A 89 10.01 -1.80 -2.35
C SER A 89 10.06 -2.93 -1.32
N HIS A 90 8.99 -3.07 -0.52
CA HIS A 90 8.87 -3.95 0.64
C HIS A 90 7.78 -5.02 0.42
N PRO A 91 7.86 -6.17 1.11
CA PRO A 91 6.91 -7.25 0.93
C PRO A 91 5.67 -7.16 1.83
N ASP A 92 5.67 -6.34 2.89
CA ASP A 92 4.56 -6.17 3.83
C ASP A 92 4.02 -7.48 4.45
N VAL A 93 4.94 -8.38 4.77
CA VAL A 93 4.66 -9.69 5.39
C VAL A 93 5.19 -9.82 6.81
N MET A 94 5.60 -8.71 7.43
CA MET A 94 6.08 -8.73 8.81
C MET A 94 4.95 -8.99 9.80
N THR A 95 5.33 -9.39 11.01
CA THR A 95 4.45 -9.62 12.15
C THR A 95 4.76 -8.61 13.27
N PRO A 96 3.88 -8.47 14.28
CA PRO A 96 4.13 -7.59 15.44
C PRO A 96 5.40 -7.93 16.24
N ASN A 97 5.94 -9.15 16.09
CA ASN A 97 7.19 -9.55 16.73
C ASN A 97 8.43 -8.97 16.03
N GLU A 98 8.29 -8.53 14.78
CA GLU A 98 9.39 -8.07 13.93
C GLU A 98 9.37 -6.55 13.78
N PHE A 99 8.18 -5.97 13.58
CA PHE A 99 8.02 -4.53 13.43
C PHE A 99 6.65 -4.07 13.97
N PRO A 100 6.57 -2.97 14.72
CA PRO A 100 5.33 -2.61 15.43
C PRO A 100 4.34 -1.77 14.61
N HIS A 101 4.70 -1.34 13.39
CA HIS A 101 3.80 -0.55 12.54
C HIS A 101 3.07 -1.46 11.55
N ALA A 102 1.74 -1.42 11.58
CA ALA A 102 0.89 -2.38 10.88
C ALA A 102 0.92 -2.27 9.34
N HIS A 103 1.41 -1.16 8.78
CA HIS A 103 1.58 -1.03 7.33
C HIS A 103 2.47 -2.13 6.74
N ALA A 104 3.51 -2.56 7.46
CA ALA A 104 4.41 -3.65 7.07
C ALA A 104 3.80 -5.06 7.22
N MET A 105 2.52 -5.17 7.58
CA MET A 105 1.83 -6.44 7.85
C MET A 105 0.69 -6.72 6.86
N VAL A 106 0.32 -5.76 6.01
CA VAL A 106 -0.96 -5.80 5.29
C VAL A 106 -1.08 -7.00 4.35
N LEU A 107 -0.04 -7.32 3.60
CA LEU A 107 -0.08 -8.41 2.64
C LEU A 107 -0.01 -9.77 3.35
N GLY A 108 0.76 -9.87 4.43
CA GLY A 108 0.74 -11.00 5.35
C GLY A 108 -0.67 -11.24 5.93
N ASN A 109 -1.33 -10.20 6.39
CA ASN A 109 -2.71 -10.24 6.89
C ASN A 109 -3.71 -10.67 5.80
N LEU A 110 -3.59 -10.15 4.58
CA LEU A 110 -4.41 -10.55 3.43
C LEU A 110 -4.25 -12.03 3.07
N MET A 111 -3.06 -12.61 3.27
CA MET A 111 -2.81 -14.04 3.06
C MET A 111 -3.16 -14.91 4.29
N GLY A 112 -3.57 -14.30 5.41
CA GLY A 112 -3.96 -15.00 6.63
C GLY A 112 -2.78 -15.41 7.54
N GLU A 113 -1.61 -14.81 7.37
CA GLU A 113 -0.36 -15.16 8.07
C GLU A 113 0.02 -14.20 9.20
N GLY A 114 -0.75 -13.12 9.40
CA GLY A 114 -0.41 -12.04 10.33
C GLY A 114 -1.19 -12.08 11.65
N ASP A 115 -1.38 -10.89 12.23
CA ASP A 115 -2.01 -10.72 13.53
C ASP A 115 -3.48 -11.19 13.53
N ALA A 116 -3.92 -11.82 14.62
CA ALA A 116 -5.22 -12.46 14.72
C ALA A 116 -6.41 -11.48 14.57
N ASP A 117 -6.30 -10.24 15.05
CA ASP A 117 -7.41 -9.28 14.95
C ASP A 117 -7.56 -8.74 13.52
N PHE A 118 -6.44 -8.58 12.81
CA PHE A 118 -6.44 -8.13 11.42
C PHE A 118 -6.82 -9.25 10.45
N THR A 119 -6.28 -10.46 10.64
CA THR A 119 -6.61 -11.63 9.80
C THR A 119 -8.07 -12.07 9.94
N GLN A 120 -8.70 -11.88 11.11
CA GLN A 120 -10.14 -12.12 11.29
C GLN A 120 -11.03 -11.26 10.38
N ALA A 121 -10.57 -10.09 9.94
CA ALA A 121 -11.29 -9.26 8.99
C ALA A 121 -11.22 -9.81 7.54
N VAL A 122 -10.34 -10.76 7.28
CA VAL A 122 -10.11 -11.37 5.95
C VAL A 122 -10.83 -12.71 5.87
N LYS A 123 -12.12 -12.70 5.49
CA LYS A 123 -12.95 -13.92 5.47
C LYS A 123 -12.47 -14.97 4.47
N ARG A 124 -11.87 -14.52 3.37
CA ARG A 124 -11.25 -15.37 2.35
C ARG A 124 -9.82 -14.87 2.13
N PRO A 125 -8.81 -15.53 2.73
CA PRO A 125 -7.42 -15.16 2.50
C PRO A 125 -7.03 -15.23 1.03
N ILE A 126 -6.16 -14.32 0.62
CA ILE A 126 -5.56 -14.31 -0.72
C ILE A 126 -4.59 -15.48 -0.81
N LYS A 127 -4.74 -16.29 -1.86
CA LYS A 127 -3.83 -17.42 -2.09
C LYS A 127 -2.45 -16.86 -2.45
N PRO A 128 -1.34 -17.30 -1.82
CA PRO A 128 -0.01 -16.81 -2.18
C PRO A 128 0.35 -16.94 -3.66
N ALA A 129 -0.14 -17.99 -4.35
CA ALA A 129 0.05 -18.16 -5.79
C ALA A 129 -0.60 -17.05 -6.65
N ASN A 130 -1.56 -16.30 -6.08
CA ASN A 130 -2.24 -15.18 -6.70
C ASN A 130 -1.59 -13.83 -6.33
N VAL A 131 -0.41 -13.83 -5.73
CA VAL A 131 0.35 -12.62 -5.39
C VAL A 131 1.61 -12.53 -6.25
N MET A 132 1.86 -11.34 -6.80
CA MET A 132 3.09 -11.00 -7.51
C MET A 132 3.63 -9.69 -6.99
N TYR A 133 4.88 -9.69 -6.55
CA TYR A 133 5.60 -8.46 -6.22
C TYR A 133 6.23 -7.85 -7.46
N ALA A 134 6.22 -6.52 -7.52
CA ALA A 134 6.89 -5.74 -8.54
C ALA A 134 7.64 -4.57 -7.88
N GLY A 135 8.96 -4.66 -7.81
CA GLY A 135 9.81 -3.62 -7.19
C GLY A 135 10.60 -4.11 -5.98
N VAL A 136 10.10 -5.13 -5.28
CA VAL A 136 10.73 -5.68 -4.08
C VAL A 136 12.17 -6.12 -4.34
N HIS A 137 13.08 -5.72 -3.46
CA HIS A 137 14.49 -6.10 -3.49
C HIS A 137 15.11 -5.99 -2.09
N SER A 138 16.36 -6.48 -1.93
CA SER A 138 17.11 -6.36 -0.67
C SER A 138 16.37 -6.87 0.57
N LEU A 139 15.60 -7.96 0.43
CA LEU A 139 14.81 -8.57 1.50
C LEU A 139 15.64 -8.91 2.75
N LEU A 140 15.02 -8.75 3.90
CA LEU A 140 15.49 -9.24 5.19
C LEU A 140 15.36 -10.77 5.29
N ALA A 141 16.10 -11.40 6.19
CA ALA A 141 16.16 -12.86 6.30
C ALA A 141 14.80 -13.50 6.62
N ASN A 142 14.02 -12.86 7.49
CA ASN A 142 12.66 -13.27 7.85
C ASN A 142 11.70 -13.14 6.66
N GLU A 143 11.82 -12.06 5.88
CA GLU A 143 11.00 -11.88 4.67
C GLU A 143 11.33 -12.95 3.62
N VAL A 144 12.62 -13.26 3.41
CA VAL A 144 13.06 -14.34 2.51
C VAL A 144 12.45 -15.68 2.92
N GLU A 145 12.35 -15.96 4.22
CA GLU A 145 11.70 -17.17 4.72
C GLU A 145 10.22 -17.23 4.29
N VAL A 146 9.47 -16.15 4.49
CA VAL A 146 8.05 -16.06 4.10
C VAL A 146 7.88 -16.22 2.58
N ILE A 147 8.68 -15.49 1.79
CA ILE A 147 8.65 -15.56 0.32
C ILE A 147 8.87 -16.99 -0.17
N ASN A 148 9.88 -17.67 0.36
CA ASN A 148 10.20 -19.05 -0.04
C ASN A 148 9.16 -20.06 0.45
N ARG A 149 8.71 -19.94 1.70
CA ARG A 149 7.72 -20.85 2.31
C ARG A 149 6.38 -20.80 1.57
N LEU A 150 5.95 -19.61 1.16
CA LEU A 150 4.69 -19.40 0.47
C LEU A 150 4.80 -19.49 -1.06
N GLY A 151 6.02 -19.59 -1.60
CA GLY A 151 6.25 -19.67 -3.05
C GLY A 151 5.87 -18.39 -3.78
N LEU A 152 6.06 -17.23 -3.14
CA LEU A 152 5.69 -15.93 -3.68
C LEU A 152 6.63 -15.53 -4.82
N ARG A 153 6.05 -14.93 -5.87
CA ARG A 153 6.80 -14.51 -7.05
C ARG A 153 7.20 -13.04 -6.93
N ILE A 154 8.43 -12.72 -7.33
CA ILE A 154 8.98 -11.37 -7.30
C ILE A 154 9.51 -11.03 -8.68
N SER A 155 9.17 -9.84 -9.17
CA SER A 155 9.92 -9.16 -10.22
C SER A 155 10.59 -7.92 -9.65
N GLY A 156 11.92 -7.96 -9.58
CA GLY A 156 12.70 -6.88 -8.99
C GLY A 156 12.73 -5.62 -9.86
N PRO A 157 13.26 -4.50 -9.35
CA PRO A 157 13.19 -3.20 -9.99
C PRO A 157 13.85 -3.17 -11.37
N ALA A 158 14.99 -3.85 -11.53
CA ALA A 158 15.69 -3.93 -12.82
C ALA A 158 14.89 -4.69 -13.89
N GLU A 159 14.16 -5.74 -13.48
CA GLU A 159 13.36 -6.55 -14.40
C GLU A 159 12.13 -5.78 -14.87
N ILE A 160 11.40 -5.14 -13.94
CA ILE A 160 10.25 -4.31 -14.28
C ILE A 160 10.65 -3.00 -14.96
N ALA A 161 11.88 -2.51 -14.78
CA ALA A 161 12.39 -1.38 -15.58
C ALA A 161 12.59 -1.78 -17.05
N GLN A 162 13.02 -3.01 -17.31
CA GLN A 162 13.28 -3.49 -18.66
C GLN A 162 11.99 -3.86 -19.42
N SER A 163 11.05 -4.55 -18.79
CA SER A 163 9.81 -4.97 -19.44
C SER A 163 8.71 -5.37 -18.44
N SER A 164 7.48 -5.62 -18.91
CA SER A 164 6.39 -6.19 -18.09
C SER A 164 6.32 -7.71 -18.18
N ALA A 165 7.30 -8.36 -18.83
CA ALA A 165 7.16 -9.74 -19.30
C ALA A 165 6.94 -10.75 -18.17
N SER A 166 7.65 -10.60 -17.04
CA SER A 166 7.51 -11.47 -15.85
C SER A 166 6.11 -11.41 -15.27
N VAL A 167 5.57 -10.20 -15.08
CA VAL A 167 4.23 -9.97 -14.53
C VAL A 167 3.15 -10.44 -15.50
N LEU A 168 3.30 -10.18 -16.80
CA LEU A 168 2.38 -10.67 -17.83
C LEU A 168 2.37 -12.20 -17.91
N GLN A 169 3.53 -12.84 -17.76
CA GLN A 169 3.63 -14.29 -17.72
C GLN A 169 2.98 -14.87 -16.46
N TRP A 170 3.14 -14.22 -15.30
CA TRP A 170 2.43 -14.62 -14.07
C TRP A 170 0.89 -14.51 -14.22
N LEU A 171 0.38 -13.44 -14.81
CA LEU A 171 -1.06 -13.31 -15.10
C LEU A 171 -1.56 -14.44 -16.02
N LYS A 172 -0.76 -14.80 -17.02
CA LYS A 172 -1.07 -15.92 -17.91
C LYS A 172 -1.03 -17.27 -17.19
N ASP A 173 -0.04 -17.51 -16.35
CA ASP A 173 0.12 -18.76 -15.60
C ASP A 173 -0.98 -18.96 -14.56
N SER A 174 -1.38 -17.89 -13.88
CA SER A 174 -2.44 -17.91 -12.86
C SER A 174 -3.84 -18.06 -13.47
N GLY A 175 -4.03 -17.66 -14.73
CA GLY A 175 -5.34 -17.61 -15.35
C GLY A 175 -6.27 -16.57 -14.72
N ALA A 176 -5.69 -15.58 -14.03
CA ALA A 176 -6.42 -14.55 -13.31
C ALA A 176 -7.37 -13.77 -14.23
N ARG A 177 -8.60 -13.57 -13.76
CA ARG A 177 -9.61 -12.78 -14.48
C ARG A 177 -9.75 -11.36 -13.95
N HIS A 178 -9.46 -11.17 -12.67
CA HIS A 178 -9.55 -9.89 -11.98
C HIS A 178 -8.26 -9.62 -11.22
N LEU A 179 -7.80 -8.37 -11.27
CA LEU A 179 -6.55 -7.92 -10.64
C LEU A 179 -6.82 -6.73 -9.73
N ALA A 180 -6.33 -6.81 -8.49
CA ALA A 180 -6.12 -5.64 -7.64
C ALA A 180 -4.64 -5.24 -7.69
N ILE A 181 -4.39 -3.93 -7.78
CA ILE A 181 -3.04 -3.37 -7.84
C ILE A 181 -2.86 -2.48 -6.62
N HIS A 182 -1.87 -2.77 -5.80
CA HIS A 182 -1.37 -1.89 -4.75
C HIS A 182 -0.15 -1.13 -5.28
N ILE A 183 -0.07 0.17 -4.96
CA ILE A 183 1.10 0.99 -5.23
C ILE A 183 1.52 1.64 -3.91
N ASP A 184 2.58 1.12 -3.31
CA ASP A 184 3.37 1.87 -2.35
C ASP A 184 4.21 2.87 -3.17
N LEU A 185 4.05 4.17 -2.89
CA LEU A 185 4.82 5.19 -3.60
C LEU A 185 6.31 5.14 -3.28
N ASP A 186 6.72 4.50 -2.19
CA ASP A 186 8.11 4.33 -1.79
C ASP A 186 8.92 3.42 -2.75
N VAL A 187 8.24 2.69 -3.64
CA VAL A 187 8.86 1.99 -4.78
C VAL A 187 9.57 2.96 -5.71
N LEU A 188 9.09 4.22 -5.75
CA LEU A 188 9.63 5.27 -6.58
C LEU A 188 10.96 5.77 -6.02
N ASP A 189 11.94 5.91 -6.90
CA ASP A 189 13.23 6.49 -6.56
C ASP A 189 13.07 7.92 -6.04
N ALA A 190 13.47 8.11 -4.77
CA ALA A 190 13.38 9.36 -4.03
C ALA A 190 14.17 10.52 -4.69
N THR A 191 15.13 10.22 -5.56
CA THR A 191 15.84 11.21 -6.35
C THR A 191 15.00 11.79 -7.50
N PHE A 192 13.88 11.16 -7.87
CA PHE A 192 12.93 11.65 -8.87
C PHE A 192 11.60 12.07 -8.26
N PHE A 193 11.09 11.33 -7.26
CA PHE A 193 9.81 11.60 -6.60
C PHE A 193 10.01 11.81 -5.09
N ARG A 194 9.80 13.04 -4.60
CA ARG A 194 10.28 13.48 -3.27
C ARG A 194 9.17 13.50 -2.21
N SER A 195 8.05 12.84 -2.47
CA SER A 195 6.89 12.80 -1.57
C SER A 195 6.68 11.40 -0.99
N VAL A 196 7.77 10.85 -0.45
CA VAL A 196 7.90 9.51 0.16
C VAL A 196 8.82 9.60 1.38
N LEU A 197 8.80 8.58 2.24
CA LEU A 197 9.56 8.56 3.49
C LEU A 197 11.07 8.81 3.27
N PHE A 198 11.65 8.15 2.27
CA PHE A 198 13.08 8.22 1.94
C PHE A 198 13.52 9.57 1.33
N ALA A 199 12.60 10.52 1.15
CA ALA A 199 12.88 11.87 0.69
C ALA A 199 12.65 12.95 1.77
N GLU A 200 12.53 12.55 3.04
CA GLU A 200 12.35 13.49 4.15
C GLU A 200 13.50 14.51 4.24
N PRO A 201 13.21 15.82 4.23
CA PRO A 201 14.25 16.83 4.34
C PRO A 201 14.88 16.88 5.75
N GLY A 202 16.20 16.97 5.81
CA GLY A 202 16.92 17.30 7.06
C GLY A 202 17.21 16.13 7.98
N ILE A 203 17.00 14.89 7.53
CA ILE A 203 17.43 13.68 8.23
C ILE A 203 18.87 13.29 7.85
N PRO A 204 19.59 12.54 8.70
CA PRO A 204 20.90 12.00 8.36
C PRO A 204 20.86 11.00 7.19
N ASP A 205 21.89 11.00 6.32
CA ASP A 205 21.98 10.09 5.17
C ASP A 205 21.87 8.60 5.55
N ASN A 206 22.28 8.24 6.77
CA ASN A 206 22.30 6.87 7.29
C ASN A 206 21.03 6.48 8.08
N GLN A 207 20.02 7.36 8.13
CA GLN A 207 18.79 7.14 8.90
C GLN A 207 18.06 5.84 8.50
N TYR A 208 18.12 5.47 7.22
CA TYR A 208 17.45 4.30 6.65
C TYR A 208 18.44 3.24 6.16
N ASP A 209 19.66 3.20 6.73
CA ASP A 209 20.68 2.20 6.38
C ASP A 209 20.13 0.78 6.61
N GLY A 210 20.24 -0.06 5.57
CA GLY A 210 19.78 -1.45 5.61
C GLY A 210 18.30 -1.65 5.24
N VAL A 211 17.54 -0.58 5.03
CA VAL A 211 16.17 -0.63 4.51
C VAL A 211 16.20 -0.49 2.98
N ALA A 212 15.36 -1.24 2.27
CA ALA A 212 15.21 -1.07 0.83
C ALA A 212 14.63 0.32 0.53
N GLN A 213 15.02 0.91 -0.60
CA GLN A 213 14.53 2.22 -1.03
C GLN A 213 14.14 2.13 -2.48
N GLY A 214 13.19 2.95 -2.90
CA GLY A 214 12.68 2.96 -4.26
C GLY A 214 13.76 3.04 -5.35
N ARG A 215 13.57 2.23 -6.40
CA ARG A 215 14.50 2.13 -7.54
C ARG A 215 13.80 2.23 -8.89
N VAL A 216 12.50 2.52 -8.90
CA VAL A 216 11.74 2.63 -10.15
C VAL A 216 11.26 4.05 -10.39
N THR A 217 10.89 4.33 -11.63
CA THR A 217 10.34 5.63 -12.02
C THR A 217 8.82 5.55 -12.16
N MET A 218 8.14 6.70 -12.08
CA MET A 218 6.71 6.76 -12.37
C MET A 218 6.39 6.24 -13.78
N ALA A 219 7.28 6.48 -14.76
CA ALA A 219 7.11 5.96 -16.12
C ALA A 219 7.14 4.43 -16.16
N THR A 220 7.99 3.79 -15.34
CA THR A 220 8.03 2.34 -15.19
C THR A 220 6.72 1.80 -14.62
N VAL A 221 6.21 2.41 -13.55
CA VAL A 221 4.94 2.01 -12.91
C VAL A 221 3.76 2.18 -13.87
N ILE A 222 3.65 3.33 -14.54
CA ILE A 222 2.59 3.61 -15.53
C ILE A 222 2.63 2.59 -16.69
N ARG A 223 3.82 2.31 -17.22
CA ARG A 223 4.00 1.31 -18.28
C ARG A 223 3.55 -0.07 -17.82
N LEU A 224 3.99 -0.51 -16.64
CA LEU A 224 3.61 -1.80 -16.08
C LEU A 224 2.09 -1.93 -15.94
N ILE A 225 1.43 -0.95 -15.30
CA ILE A 225 -0.02 -0.93 -15.09
C ILE A 225 -0.77 -0.87 -16.43
N SER A 226 -0.29 -0.08 -17.39
CA SER A 226 -0.87 -0.02 -18.73
C SER A 226 -0.76 -1.34 -19.47
N ASP A 227 0.32 -2.09 -19.31
CA ASP A 227 0.48 -3.39 -19.97
C ASP A 227 -0.41 -4.47 -19.34
N VAL A 228 -0.48 -4.54 -18.01
CA VAL A 228 -1.34 -5.54 -17.34
C VAL A 228 -2.83 -5.27 -17.57
N SER A 229 -3.26 -4.01 -17.57
CA SER A 229 -4.67 -3.63 -17.82
C SER A 229 -5.17 -3.97 -19.23
N LYS A 230 -4.28 -4.29 -20.18
CA LYS A 230 -4.66 -4.78 -21.52
C LYS A 230 -5.03 -6.27 -21.52
N VAL A 231 -4.65 -7.03 -20.50
CA VAL A 231 -4.76 -8.50 -20.49
C VAL A 231 -5.58 -9.07 -19.33
N VAL A 232 -5.87 -8.27 -18.30
CA VAL A 232 -6.71 -8.66 -17.15
C VAL A 232 -7.61 -7.48 -16.73
N ASP A 233 -8.81 -7.77 -16.21
CA ASP A 233 -9.72 -6.74 -15.70
C ASP A 233 -9.19 -6.21 -14.37
N VAL A 234 -8.82 -4.93 -14.33
CA VAL A 234 -8.34 -4.27 -13.11
C VAL A 234 -9.55 -3.78 -12.31
N VAL A 235 -9.73 -4.36 -11.12
CA VAL A 235 -10.89 -4.15 -10.25
C VAL A 235 -10.54 -3.41 -8.96
N GLY A 236 -9.26 -3.38 -8.58
CA GLY A 236 -8.76 -2.65 -7.43
C GLY A 236 -7.53 -1.82 -7.79
N LEU A 237 -7.46 -0.59 -7.29
CA LEU A 237 -6.28 0.25 -7.36
C LEU A 237 -6.09 0.99 -6.03
N GLY A 238 -5.06 0.63 -5.28
CA GLY A 238 -4.61 1.35 -4.08
C GLY A 238 -3.37 2.19 -4.38
N ILE A 239 -3.32 3.38 -3.78
CA ILE A 239 -2.15 4.27 -3.80
C ILE A 239 -1.86 4.67 -2.35
N ALA A 240 -0.72 4.26 -1.82
CA ALA A 240 -0.32 4.42 -0.43
C ALA A 240 0.97 5.23 -0.25
N GLU A 241 1.30 5.57 1.00
CA GLU A 241 2.59 6.15 1.43
C GLU A 241 2.97 7.48 0.77
N HIS A 242 1.96 8.30 0.45
CA HIS A 242 2.21 9.66 -0.02
C HIS A 242 2.54 10.60 1.14
N LEU A 243 3.82 10.98 1.25
CA LEU A 243 4.36 11.86 2.29
C LEU A 243 4.85 13.19 1.67
N PRO A 244 3.96 14.18 1.45
CA PRO A 244 4.29 15.40 0.72
C PRO A 244 5.00 16.45 1.60
N TRP A 245 6.27 16.21 1.91
CA TRP A 245 7.09 17.03 2.82
C TRP A 245 7.03 18.54 2.51
N ASP A 246 7.19 18.92 1.24
CA ASP A 246 7.12 20.33 0.83
C ASP A 246 5.74 20.95 1.07
N ALA A 247 4.66 20.20 0.82
CA ALA A 247 3.30 20.70 1.04
C ALA A 247 3.01 20.87 2.54
N LEU A 248 3.48 19.93 3.37
CA LEU A 248 3.37 20.03 4.82
C LEU A 248 4.19 21.22 5.36
N ALA A 249 5.43 21.37 4.91
CA ALA A 249 6.28 22.49 5.29
C ALA A 249 5.67 23.84 4.87
N LEU A 250 5.13 23.93 3.65
CA LEU A 250 4.44 25.12 3.16
C LEU A 250 3.17 25.42 3.96
N LYS A 251 2.35 24.42 4.27
CA LYS A 251 1.18 24.58 5.14
C LYS A 251 1.58 25.19 6.49
N ASN A 252 2.58 24.61 7.14
CA ASN A 252 3.07 25.05 8.45
C ASN A 252 3.68 26.46 8.40
N MET A 253 4.34 26.82 7.29
CA MET A 253 4.83 28.18 7.07
C MET A 253 3.66 29.16 6.98
N LEU A 254 2.64 28.86 6.17
CA LEU A 254 1.50 29.74 5.94
C LEU A 254 0.70 29.99 7.23
N GLU A 255 0.55 28.99 8.09
CA GLU A 255 -0.13 29.12 9.39
C GLU A 255 0.56 30.10 10.34
N LYS A 256 1.87 30.34 10.15
CA LYS A 256 2.69 31.21 11.00
C LYS A 256 2.93 32.61 10.41
N LEU A 257 2.50 32.86 9.18
CA LEU A 257 2.71 34.16 8.53
C LEU A 257 1.66 35.19 8.98
N PRO A 258 2.04 36.47 9.15
CA PRO A 258 1.09 37.53 9.46
C PRO A 258 0.06 37.69 8.33
N LEU A 259 -1.11 38.24 8.66
CA LEU A 259 -2.27 38.50 7.78
C LEU A 259 -3.04 37.26 7.27
N ILE A 260 -2.39 36.11 7.11
CA ILE A 260 -3.05 34.88 6.65
C ILE A 260 -3.18 33.83 7.75
N GLY A 261 -2.20 33.74 8.64
CA GLY A 261 -2.23 32.88 9.83
C GLY A 261 -2.71 33.65 11.06
N SER A 262 -3.03 32.90 12.10
CA SER A 262 -3.17 33.43 13.46
C SER A 262 -1.90 33.03 14.22
N PRO A 263 -0.82 33.82 14.18
CA PRO A 263 0.36 33.53 14.99
C PRO A 263 -0.03 33.65 16.46
N ASP A 264 0.10 32.55 17.20
CA ASP A 264 0.09 32.56 18.67
C ASP A 264 1.33 33.29 19.23
#